data_AF-A0A967GCK8-F1
#
_entry.id   AF-A0A967GCK8-F1
#
_cell.length_a   1.000
_cell.length_b   1.000
_cell.length_c   1.000
_cell.angle_alpha   90.00
_cell.angle_beta   90.00
_cell.angle_gamma   90.00
#
_symmetry.space_group_name_H-M   'P 1'
#
loop_
_entity.id
_entity.type
_entity.pdbx_description
1 polymer ?
#
loop_
_entity_poly.entity_id
_entity_poly.type
_entity_poly.pdbx_seq_one_letter_code
_entity_poly.pdbx_strand_id
1 'polypeptide(L)'
;VLCAGCPHRGVFSALKKLGVLVTGDIGCYTLGCLPPFDAMHTTFCMGASIGNATGFNRAGEEKVVAVIGDSTFLHAGLPSIL
;
A
#
# COMPACT_ATOMS: atom_id res chain seq x y z
N VAL A 1 -0.56 12.05 10.25
CA VAL A 1 0.63 12.56 9.53
C VAL A 1 1.83 11.68 9.86
N LEU A 2 2.65 11.31 8.86
CA LEU A 2 3.87 10.53 9.08
C LEU A 2 4.90 11.31 9.94
N CYS A 3 5.79 10.62 10.65
CA CYS A 3 6.85 11.25 11.44
C CYS A 3 7.88 11.99 10.56
N ALA A 4 8.60 12.96 11.13
CA ALA A 4 9.78 13.54 10.49
C ALA A 4 10.85 12.46 10.27
N GLY A 5 11.48 12.43 9.10
CA GLY A 5 12.45 11.39 8.74
C GLY A 5 11.86 10.01 8.43
N CYS A 6 10.53 9.82 8.47
CA CYS A 6 9.92 8.54 8.14
C CYS A 6 10.20 8.15 6.67
N PRO A 7 10.77 6.95 6.41
CA PRO A 7 11.15 6.55 5.06
C PRO A 7 9.95 6.38 4.11
N HIS A 8 8.75 6.09 4.65
CA HIS A 8 7.51 6.00 3.87
C HIS A 8 7.19 7.30 3.09
N ARG A 9 7.65 8.47 3.58
CA ARG A 9 7.44 9.75 2.88
C ARG A 9 8.04 9.74 1.48
N GLY A 10 9.25 9.19 1.34
CA GLY A 10 9.96 9.10 0.05
C GLY A 10 9.26 8.13 -0.89
N VAL A 11 8.87 6.97 -0.37
CA VAL A 11 8.13 5.93 -1.11
C VAL A 11 6.81 6.48 -1.64
N PHE A 12 5.97 7.08 -0.81
CA PHE A 12 4.68 7.61 -1.26
C PHE A 12 4.81 8.81 -2.20
N SER A 13 5.83 9.65 -2.05
CA SER A 13 6.13 10.71 -3.03
C SER A 13 6.48 10.14 -4.40
N ALA A 14 7.25 9.05 -4.44
CA ALA A 14 7.57 8.35 -5.69
C ALA A 14 6.33 7.67 -6.29
N LEU A 15 5.53 6.95 -5.49
CA LEU A 15 4.31 6.30 -5.96
C LEU A 15 3.29 7.30 -6.52
N LYS A 16 3.09 8.45 -5.85
CA LYS A 16 2.25 9.54 -6.35
C LYS A 16 2.72 10.03 -7.72
N LYS A 17 4.03 10.25 -7.90
CA LYS A 17 4.61 10.70 -9.18
C LYS A 17 4.48 9.67 -10.30
N LEU A 18 4.53 8.38 -9.96
CA LEU A 18 4.36 7.29 -10.93
C LEU A 18 2.90 7.08 -11.35
N GLY A 19 1.93 7.65 -10.61
CA GLY A 19 0.50 7.57 -10.94
C GLY A 19 -0.01 6.12 -10.93
N VAL A 20 0.45 5.32 -9.97
CA VAL A 20 0.08 3.91 -9.82
C VAL A 20 -1.08 3.76 -8.83
N LEU A 21 -1.94 2.76 -9.04
CA LEU A 21 -2.92 2.33 -8.05
C LEU A 21 -2.17 1.69 -6.88
N VAL A 22 -2.36 2.22 -5.67
CA VAL A 22 -1.72 1.70 -4.46
C VAL A 22 -2.76 1.08 -3.54
N THR A 23 -2.61 -0.21 -3.29
CA THR A 23 -3.42 -0.96 -2.33
C THR A 23 -2.66 -1.10 -1.00
N GLY A 24 -3.28 -0.68 0.09
CA GLY A 24 -2.71 -0.75 1.43
C GLY A 24 -3.54 -1.61 2.38
N ASP A 25 -2.94 -1.95 3.51
CA ASP A 25 -3.61 -2.47 4.70
C ASP A 25 -3.41 -1.53 5.90
N ILE A 26 -3.90 -1.94 7.08
CA ILE A 26 -3.86 -1.11 8.28
C ILE A 26 -2.43 -1.04 8.82
N GLY A 27 -1.89 0.19 8.90
CA GLY A 27 -0.60 0.46 9.51
C GLY A 27 -0.25 1.94 9.53
N CYS A 28 0.96 2.29 10.00
CA CYS A 28 1.41 3.68 10.00
C CYS A 28 1.51 4.27 8.59
N TYR A 29 1.78 3.43 7.59
CA TYR A 29 1.84 3.78 6.18
C TYR A 29 0.44 4.08 5.59
N THR A 30 -0.68 3.72 6.25
CA THR A 30 -2.04 4.15 5.86
C THR A 30 -2.15 5.68 5.79
N LEU A 31 -1.36 6.40 6.58
CA LEU A 31 -1.28 7.87 6.54
C LEU A 31 -0.79 8.42 5.18
N GLY A 32 -0.30 7.58 4.27
CA GLY A 32 0.01 7.93 2.89
C GLY A 32 -1.21 8.23 2.01
N CYS A 33 -2.43 7.93 2.47
CA CYS A 33 -3.68 8.35 1.79
C CYS A 33 -4.00 9.84 1.99
N LEU A 34 -3.39 10.49 2.98
CA LEU A 34 -3.67 11.89 3.32
C LEU A 34 -2.72 12.86 2.58
N PRO A 35 -3.09 14.16 2.47
CA PRO A 35 -2.18 15.19 2.02
C PRO A 35 -0.89 15.25 2.87
N PRO A 36 0.28 15.52 2.26
CA PRO A 36 0.50 15.87 0.85
C PRO A 36 0.73 14.66 -0.09
N PHE A 37 0.59 13.43 0.42
CA PHE A 37 0.96 12.23 -0.32
C PHE A 37 -0.16 11.79 -1.26
N ASP A 38 -1.39 11.67 -0.79
CA ASP A 38 -2.56 11.22 -1.57
C ASP A 38 -2.23 10.02 -2.47
N ALA A 39 -1.39 9.11 -1.96
CA ALA A 39 -0.74 8.07 -2.77
C ALA A 39 -1.39 6.70 -2.58
N MET A 40 -2.17 6.51 -1.52
CA MET A 40 -2.83 5.24 -1.18
C MET A 40 -4.32 5.31 -1.48
N HIS A 41 -4.83 4.32 -2.24
CA HIS A 41 -6.17 4.35 -2.82
C HIS A 41 -7.14 3.42 -2.11
N THR A 42 -6.66 2.30 -1.57
CA THR A 42 -7.49 1.34 -0.82
C THR A 42 -6.83 0.96 0.50
N THR A 43 -7.63 0.76 1.53
CA THR A 43 -7.23 0.21 2.83
C THR A 43 -8.43 -0.44 3.48
N PHE A 44 -8.29 -1.69 3.95
CA PHE A 44 -9.42 -2.42 4.50
C PHE A 44 -9.09 -3.07 5.86
N CYS A 45 -8.40 -4.20 5.86
CA CYS A 45 -7.95 -4.90 7.06
C CYS A 45 -6.46 -5.25 6.95
N MET A 46 -5.84 -5.65 8.07
CA MET A 46 -4.47 -6.15 8.08
C MET A 46 -4.32 -7.33 7.10
N GLY A 47 -3.36 -7.24 6.18
CA GLY A 47 -3.07 -8.29 5.19
C GLY A 47 -3.86 -8.18 3.89
N ALA A 48 -4.81 -7.24 3.75
CA ALA A 48 -5.63 -7.11 2.55
C ALA A 48 -4.89 -6.56 1.32
N SER A 49 -3.76 -5.87 1.50
CA SER A 49 -3.07 -5.11 0.45
C SER A 49 -2.69 -5.96 -0.76
N ILE A 50 -2.09 -7.13 -0.54
CA ILE A 50 -1.61 -8.03 -1.61
C ILE A 50 -2.79 -8.67 -2.35
N GLY A 51 -3.77 -9.21 -1.62
CA GLY A 51 -4.97 -9.81 -2.22
C GLY A 51 -5.73 -8.81 -3.10
N ASN A 52 -5.86 -7.56 -2.62
CA ASN A 52 -6.44 -6.48 -3.42
C ASN A 52 -5.62 -6.19 -4.67
N ALA A 53 -4.29 -6.08 -4.57
CA ALA A 53 -3.44 -5.84 -5.73
C ALA A 53 -3.58 -6.94 -6.79
N THR A 54 -3.56 -8.21 -6.38
CA THR A 54 -3.78 -9.35 -7.27
C THR A 54 -5.18 -9.30 -7.91
N GLY A 55 -6.20 -8.93 -7.14
CA GLY A 55 -7.57 -8.74 -7.64
C GLY A 55 -7.67 -7.65 -8.69
N PHE A 56 -7.10 -6.46 -8.44
CA PHE A 56 -7.06 -5.36 -9.40
C PHE A 56 -6.30 -5.75 -10.66
N ASN A 57 -5.17 -6.43 -10.53
CA ASN A 57 -4.41 -6.91 -11.68
C ASN A 57 -5.23 -7.88 -12.54
N ARG A 58 -5.93 -8.83 -11.91
CA ARG A 58 -6.85 -9.75 -12.61
C ARG A 58 -8.05 -9.03 -13.26
N ALA A 59 -8.45 -7.88 -12.72
CA ALA A 59 -9.51 -7.05 -13.27
C ALA A 59 -9.04 -6.12 -14.41
N GLY A 60 -7.76 -6.17 -14.80
CA GLY A 60 -7.20 -5.40 -15.91
C GLY A 60 -6.41 -4.15 -15.51
N GLU A 61 -6.15 -3.93 -14.22
CA GLU A 61 -5.27 -2.84 -13.78
C GLU A 61 -3.80 -3.25 -13.90
N GLU A 62 -3.06 -2.59 -14.80
CA GLU A 62 -1.66 -2.93 -15.07
C GLU A 62 -0.68 -2.25 -14.12
N LYS A 63 -1.06 -1.11 -13.52
CA LYS A 63 -0.17 -0.30 -12.66
C LYS A 63 -0.60 -0.34 -11.21
N VAL A 64 -0.54 -1.54 -10.61
CA VAL A 64 -0.91 -1.74 -9.20
C VAL A 64 0.29 -2.08 -8.31
N VAL A 65 0.35 -1.47 -7.13
CA VAL A 65 1.36 -1.70 -6.10
C VAL A 65 0.70 -1.98 -4.76
N ALA A 66 1.04 -3.10 -4.13
CA ALA A 66 0.68 -3.36 -2.74
C ALA A 66 1.71 -2.77 -1.78
N VAL A 67 1.24 -2.08 -0.74
CA VAL A 67 2.05 -1.65 0.41
C VAL A 67 1.57 -2.42 1.63
N ILE A 68 2.49 -3.14 2.26
CA ILE A 68 2.24 -3.95 3.45
C ILE A 68 3.32 -3.71 4.51
N GLY A 69 2.92 -3.73 5.78
CA GLY A 69 3.85 -3.67 6.91
C GLY A 69 4.61 -4.99 7.08
N ASP A 70 5.82 -4.94 7.62
CA ASP A 70 6.66 -6.10 7.90
C ASP A 70 5.99 -7.12 8.84
N SER A 71 5.42 -6.64 9.95
CA SER A 71 4.72 -7.50 10.90
C SER A 71 3.47 -8.15 10.27
N THR A 72 2.68 -7.38 9.52
CA THR A 72 1.50 -7.90 8.83
C THR A 72 1.87 -8.87 7.72
N PHE A 73 2.95 -8.60 6.99
CA PHE A 73 3.46 -9.49 5.96
C PHE A 73 3.78 -10.87 6.54
N LEU A 74 4.49 -10.92 7.65
CA LEU A 74 4.85 -12.17 8.33
C LEU A 74 3.66 -12.84 9.02
N HIS A 75 2.70 -12.06 9.54
CA HIS A 75 1.55 -12.59 10.27
C HIS A 75 0.44 -13.12 9.36
N ALA A 76 0.13 -12.39 8.28
CA ALA A 76 -1.06 -12.64 7.44
C ALA A 76 -0.83 -12.40 5.94
N GLY A 77 0.30 -11.82 5.53
CA GLY A 77 0.58 -11.52 4.12
C GLY A 77 1.10 -12.71 3.31
N LEU A 78 1.87 -13.61 3.93
CA LEU A 78 2.48 -14.77 3.25
C LEU A 78 1.47 -15.66 2.49
N PRO A 79 0.29 -16.00 3.05
CA PRO A 79 -0.71 -16.80 2.32
C PRO A 79 -1.24 -16.13 1.05
N SER A 80 -1.13 -14.79 0.91
CA SER A 80 -1.59 -14.07 -0.29
C SER A 80 -0.56 -14.11 -1.44
N ILE A 81 0.64 -14.65 -1.20
CA ILE A 81 1.75 -14.73 -2.16
C ILE A 81 2.03 -16.18 -2.59
N LEU A 82 1.74 -17.15 -1.72
CA LEU A 82 1.84 -18.59 -2.01
C LEU A 82 0.66 -19.06 -2.87
#